data_AF-A0A938P943-F1
#
_entry.id   AF-A0A938P943-F1
#
_cell.length_a   1.000
_cell.length_b   1.000
_cell.length_c   1.000
_cell.angle_alpha   90.00
_cell.angle_beta   90.00
_cell.angle_gamma   90.00
#
_symmetry.space_group_name_H-M   'P 1'
#
loop_
_entity.id
_entity.type
_entity.pdbx_description
1 polymer ?
#
loop_
_entity_poly.entity_id
_entity_poly.type
_entity_poly.pdbx_seq_one_letter_code
_entity_poly.pdbx_strand_id
1 'polypeptide(L)'
;MIIAQTRAMCNRCPSASHPAELVRTGTRIEGVVHCPDGDIRHDVSSDADLFIAIREKSATDITSTAPPRGLRNVLNYISITNACNLNCAVCGAGAKTGTDAAVFLSVDEICKRAEQAKKAGGRILHLFGGEPTLHPDLLTIVEKISGLGFSSGVVTNGVRLGADKALARKLKARGLARICLQFDSFNEETLEALGRNFLREKKEAITNACEAGLSIGLNCTVTRLNLEEVGDLLTHGLEIGINVRNMTFASAAPVGRYTLAQQDSVDREQIIRQLLTVGEKHGFSLDDIFPLPAYLPWGIQNHPDCGAHLVLVHTPDGIQPLNRLIDMAAVYARMARSRLRRNYCSTRLVPAWFVLRAIRPGKWASCLRIASGLAFSKRRYSLVNVGISNYKGAAFLDEQRLARCASAFHTSVGPVKGCLHFFRDQAFPGSKEYEDAHGSC
;
A
#
# COMPACT_ATOMS: atom_id res chain seq x y z
N MET A 1 -22.20 -16.25 13.56
CA MET A 1 -22.53 -16.72 12.18
C MET A 1 -21.23 -16.87 11.41
N ILE A 2 -20.97 -18.02 10.78
CA ILE A 2 -19.76 -18.20 9.97
C ILE A 2 -19.93 -17.41 8.65
N ILE A 3 -18.96 -16.55 8.36
CA ILE A 3 -18.91 -15.71 7.16
C ILE A 3 -18.06 -16.37 6.07
N ALA A 4 -16.97 -17.03 6.45
CA ALA A 4 -16.08 -17.73 5.53
C ALA A 4 -15.26 -18.80 6.26
N GLN A 5 -14.92 -19.87 5.54
CA GLN A 5 -13.97 -20.88 5.96
C GLN A 5 -12.68 -20.75 5.16
N THR A 6 -11.53 -20.97 5.81
CA THR A 6 -10.20 -20.81 5.22
C THR A 6 -9.16 -21.62 6.00
N ARG A 7 -7.88 -21.35 5.73
CA ARG A 7 -6.74 -21.78 6.54
C ARG A 7 -5.90 -20.55 6.88
N ALA A 8 -5.34 -20.50 8.08
CA ALA A 8 -4.52 -19.38 8.52
C ALA A 8 -3.23 -19.86 9.20
N MET A 9 -2.19 -19.02 9.10
CA MET A 9 -0.94 -19.23 9.83
C MET A 9 -1.20 -19.12 11.33
N CYS A 10 -0.66 -20.06 12.09
CA CYS A 10 -0.80 -20.10 13.54
C CYS A 10 0.31 -19.30 14.20
N ASN A 11 -0.02 -18.38 15.10
CA ASN A 11 0.98 -17.66 15.90
C ASN A 11 1.59 -18.52 17.02
N ARG A 12 0.92 -19.60 17.45
CA ARG A 12 1.47 -20.59 18.40
C ARG A 12 2.35 -21.64 17.71
N CYS A 13 1.97 -22.03 16.49
CA CYS A 13 2.69 -23.01 15.67
C CYS A 13 3.14 -22.34 14.35
N PRO A 14 4.13 -21.43 14.37
CA PRO A 14 4.46 -20.57 13.23
C PRO A 14 4.93 -21.30 11.95
N SER A 15 5.27 -22.58 12.07
CA SER A 15 5.60 -23.47 10.96
C SER A 15 4.37 -24.13 10.30
N ALA A 16 3.16 -23.97 10.86
CA ALA A 16 1.95 -24.66 10.41
C ALA A 16 0.78 -23.70 10.14
N SER A 17 -0.02 -24.06 9.13
CA SER A 17 -1.38 -23.53 8.97
C SER A 17 -2.41 -24.50 9.54
N HIS A 18 -3.48 -23.94 10.10
CA HIS A 18 -4.62 -24.70 10.60
C HIS A 18 -5.92 -24.26 9.92
N PRO A 19 -6.96 -25.13 9.93
CA PRO A 19 -8.31 -24.71 9.58
C PRO A 19 -8.71 -23.47 10.36
N ALA A 20 -9.37 -22.54 9.70
CA ALA A 20 -9.74 -21.28 10.29
C ALA A 20 -11.06 -20.75 9.73
N GLU A 21 -11.77 -19.95 10.52
CA GLU A 21 -13.06 -19.38 10.14
C GLU A 21 -13.11 -17.89 10.45
N LEU A 22 -13.83 -17.14 9.61
CA LEU A 22 -14.28 -15.80 9.95
C LEU A 22 -15.69 -15.89 10.50
N VAL A 23 -15.88 -15.46 11.75
CA VAL A 23 -17.15 -15.57 12.48
C VAL A 23 -17.64 -14.18 12.83
N ARG A 24 -18.89 -13.89 12.48
CA ARG A 24 -19.60 -12.72 12.99
C ARG A 24 -20.08 -12.98 14.42
N THR A 25 -19.65 -12.10 15.32
CA THR A 25 -20.00 -12.08 16.75
C THR A 25 -20.54 -10.68 17.08
N GLY A 26 -21.87 -10.53 17.08
CA GLY A 26 -22.52 -9.23 17.24
C GLY A 26 -22.17 -8.27 16.10
N THR A 27 -21.54 -7.14 16.44
CA THR A 27 -21.06 -6.14 15.48
C THR A 27 -19.65 -6.40 14.96
N ARG A 28 -18.97 -7.46 15.43
CA ARG A 28 -17.57 -7.74 15.09
C ARG A 28 -17.39 -8.94 14.18
N ILE A 29 -16.24 -9.00 13.51
CA ILE A 29 -15.72 -10.19 12.84
C ILE A 29 -14.50 -10.68 13.60
N GLU A 30 -14.55 -11.94 14.04
CA GLU A 30 -13.44 -12.66 14.65
C GLU A 30 -12.87 -13.67 13.65
N GLY A 31 -11.55 -13.78 13.57
CA GLY A 31 -10.85 -14.88 12.92
C GLY A 31 -10.52 -15.94 13.95
N VAL A 32 -11.06 -17.14 13.79
CA VAL A 32 -10.82 -18.29 14.68
C VAL A 32 -9.88 -19.27 13.97
N VAL A 33 -8.72 -19.57 14.57
CA VAL A 33 -7.76 -20.56 14.07
C VAL A 33 -7.83 -21.79 14.97
N HIS A 34 -8.16 -22.95 14.40
CA HIS A 34 -8.33 -24.21 15.12
C HIS A 34 -7.00 -24.96 15.27
N CYS A 35 -6.18 -24.49 16.21
CA CYS A 35 -4.91 -25.12 16.57
C CYS A 35 -5.18 -26.40 17.41
N PRO A 36 -4.38 -27.48 17.25
CA PRO A 36 -4.45 -28.65 18.14
C PRO A 36 -4.29 -28.31 19.63
N ASP A 37 -3.53 -27.26 19.95
CA ASP A 37 -3.34 -26.76 21.32
C ASP A 37 -4.43 -25.76 21.76
N GLY A 38 -5.58 -25.76 21.08
CA GLY A 38 -6.76 -24.97 21.38
C GLY A 38 -6.95 -23.75 20.48
N ASP A 39 -8.21 -23.35 20.31
CA ASP A 39 -8.59 -22.26 19.42
C ASP A 39 -7.90 -20.93 19.74
N ILE A 40 -7.60 -20.19 18.68
CA ILE A 40 -7.00 -18.86 18.74
C ILE A 40 -7.96 -17.88 18.08
N ARG A 41 -8.33 -16.81 18.78
CA ARG A 41 -9.26 -15.80 18.27
C ARG A 41 -8.52 -14.50 18.01
N HIS A 42 -8.83 -13.88 16.88
CA HIS A 42 -8.26 -12.61 16.46
C HIS A 42 -9.38 -11.64 16.10
N ASP A 43 -9.32 -10.41 16.61
CA ASP A 43 -10.20 -9.35 16.12
C ASP A 43 -9.79 -9.00 14.68
N VAL A 44 -10.69 -9.20 13.72
CA VAL A 44 -10.46 -8.91 12.29
C VAL A 44 -11.11 -7.59 11.90
N SER A 45 -12.32 -7.31 12.40
CA SER A 45 -13.02 -6.05 12.20
C SER A 45 -13.96 -5.77 13.38
N SER A 46 -14.03 -4.50 13.79
CA SER A 46 -15.00 -4.00 14.76
C SER A 46 -16.39 -3.69 14.16
N ASP A 47 -16.52 -3.70 12.83
CA ASP A 47 -17.75 -3.41 12.08
C ASP A 47 -18.02 -4.51 11.04
N ALA A 48 -18.85 -5.47 11.43
CA ALA A 48 -19.18 -6.65 10.64
C ALA A 48 -19.98 -6.30 9.38
N ASP A 49 -20.90 -5.35 9.47
CA ASP A 49 -21.76 -5.00 8.34
C ASP A 49 -20.94 -4.29 7.25
N LEU A 50 -20.05 -3.37 7.64
CA LEU A 50 -19.15 -2.71 6.68
C LEU A 50 -18.11 -3.69 6.11
N PHE A 51 -17.56 -4.59 6.93
CA PHE A 51 -16.63 -5.62 6.46
C PHE A 51 -17.25 -6.49 5.38
N ILE A 52 -18.48 -7.00 5.62
CA ILE A 52 -19.22 -7.83 4.68
C ILE A 52 -19.57 -7.02 3.42
N ALA A 53 -20.07 -5.79 3.56
CA ALA A 53 -20.45 -4.95 2.42
C ALA A 53 -19.26 -4.66 1.48
N ILE A 54 -18.06 -4.42 2.01
CA ILE A 54 -16.86 -4.25 1.18
C ILE A 54 -16.43 -5.58 0.55
N ARG A 55 -16.52 -6.69 1.28
CA ARG A 55 -16.17 -8.02 0.78
C ARG A 55 -17.07 -8.44 -0.39
N GLU A 56 -18.37 -8.17 -0.32
CA GLU A 56 -19.36 -8.49 -1.36
C GLU A 56 -19.15 -7.72 -2.67
N LYS A 57 -18.52 -6.54 -2.63
CA LYS A 57 -18.13 -5.79 -3.83
C LYS A 57 -16.97 -6.42 -4.61
N SER A 58 -16.33 -7.46 -4.06
CA SER A 58 -15.16 -8.10 -4.66
C SER A 58 -15.53 -8.89 -5.91
N ALA A 59 -14.83 -8.63 -7.01
CA ALA A 59 -14.84 -9.48 -8.19
C ALA A 59 -13.79 -10.61 -8.13
N THR A 60 -12.97 -10.66 -7.07
CA THR A 60 -11.93 -11.69 -6.90
C THR A 60 -12.57 -13.00 -6.44
N ASP A 61 -12.29 -14.09 -7.15
CA ASP A 61 -12.58 -15.44 -6.65
C ASP A 61 -11.66 -15.75 -5.47
N ILE A 62 -12.26 -15.87 -4.28
CA ILE A 62 -11.58 -16.16 -3.02
C ILE A 62 -11.75 -17.62 -2.57
N THR A 63 -12.41 -18.47 -3.37
CA THR A 63 -12.63 -19.88 -3.01
C THR A 63 -11.37 -20.73 -3.20
N SER A 64 -10.55 -20.40 -4.19
CA SER A 64 -9.30 -21.12 -4.48
C SER A 64 -8.14 -20.66 -3.60
N THR A 65 -7.28 -21.56 -3.12
CA THR A 65 -5.99 -21.20 -2.52
C THR A 65 -4.86 -21.10 -3.55
N ALA A 66 -5.12 -21.48 -4.81
CA ALA A 66 -4.10 -21.41 -5.86
C ALA A 66 -3.73 -19.94 -6.16
N PRO A 67 -2.44 -19.63 -6.32
CA PRO A 67 -2.02 -18.27 -6.67
C PRO A 67 -2.58 -17.88 -8.05
N PRO A 68 -3.04 -16.63 -8.22
CA PRO A 68 -3.62 -16.18 -9.47
C PRO A 68 -2.61 -16.27 -10.63
N ARG A 69 -3.12 -16.52 -11.85
CA ARG A 69 -2.30 -16.47 -13.07
C ARG A 69 -1.98 -15.01 -13.42
N GLY A 70 -0.71 -14.69 -13.67
CA GLY A 70 -0.25 -13.41 -14.23
C GLY A 70 0.92 -12.78 -13.46
N LEU A 71 1.04 -11.44 -13.39
CA LEU A 71 2.18 -10.79 -12.70
C LEU A 71 2.06 -11.02 -11.20
N ARG A 72 3.03 -11.74 -10.66
CA ARG A 72 3.26 -11.83 -9.23
C ARG A 72 4.14 -10.65 -8.85
N ASN A 73 3.96 -10.11 -7.64
CA ASN A 73 4.85 -9.09 -7.07
C ASN A 73 4.89 -7.79 -7.91
N VAL A 74 3.74 -7.17 -8.16
CA VAL A 74 3.65 -5.89 -8.87
C VAL A 74 4.30 -4.76 -8.07
N LEU A 75 4.09 -4.77 -6.74
CA LEU A 75 4.68 -3.84 -5.78
C LEU A 75 5.90 -4.50 -5.12
N ASN A 76 7.08 -3.96 -5.35
CA ASN A 76 8.32 -4.54 -4.83
C ASN A 76 8.97 -3.57 -3.85
N TYR A 77 9.59 -4.10 -2.80
CA TYR A 77 10.24 -3.33 -1.76
C TYR A 77 11.65 -3.87 -1.55
N ILE A 78 12.66 -2.99 -1.52
CA ILE A 78 14.03 -3.33 -1.09
C ILE A 78 14.39 -2.41 0.07
N SER A 79 14.75 -3.04 1.19
CA SER A 79 15.23 -2.35 2.38
C SER A 79 16.71 -2.05 2.18
N ILE A 80 17.08 -0.81 1.85
CA ILE A 80 18.47 -0.48 1.46
C ILE A 80 19.37 -0.15 2.65
N THR A 81 18.78 0.16 3.80
CA THR A 81 19.50 0.43 5.05
C THR A 81 18.60 0.15 6.24
N ASN A 82 19.15 -0.02 7.44
CA ASN A 82 18.37 0.08 8.69
C ASN A 82 18.66 1.37 9.47
N ALA A 83 19.50 2.27 8.96
CA ALA A 83 19.81 3.57 9.55
C ALA A 83 18.59 4.49 9.47
N CYS A 84 18.22 5.16 10.55
CA CYS A 84 17.17 6.18 10.52
C CYS A 84 17.55 7.37 11.40
N ASN A 85 17.20 8.58 10.95
CA ASN A 85 17.34 9.79 11.73
C ASN A 85 16.13 10.06 12.65
N LEU A 86 15.17 9.14 12.72
CA LEU A 86 13.99 9.19 13.59
C LEU A 86 13.86 7.92 14.43
N ASN A 87 13.25 8.07 15.62
CA ASN A 87 12.99 6.96 16.56
C ASN A 87 11.49 6.63 16.72
N CYS A 88 10.71 6.76 15.66
CA CYS A 88 9.28 6.45 15.55
C CYS A 88 8.74 5.27 16.41
N ALA A 89 7.72 5.53 17.24
CA ALA A 89 7.08 4.49 18.06
C ALA A 89 6.44 3.37 17.21
N VAL A 90 5.75 3.73 16.12
CA VAL A 90 5.10 2.76 15.22
C VAL A 90 6.01 2.24 14.09
N CYS A 91 7.33 2.14 14.31
CA CYS A 91 8.29 1.78 13.26
C CYS A 91 8.20 0.31 12.85
N GLY A 92 7.47 0.04 11.77
CA GLY A 92 7.34 -1.32 11.23
C GLY A 92 8.58 -1.87 10.55
N ALA A 93 9.63 -1.07 10.32
CA ALA A 93 10.90 -1.53 9.74
C ALA A 93 11.95 -1.89 10.81
N GLY A 94 11.65 -1.69 12.10
CA GLY A 94 12.63 -1.95 13.17
C GLY A 94 13.90 -1.11 13.04
N ALA A 95 13.83 0.08 12.43
CA ALA A 95 15.00 0.87 12.09
C ALA A 95 15.79 1.31 13.33
N LYS A 96 17.12 1.27 13.22
CA LYS A 96 18.08 1.74 14.22
C LYS A 96 18.25 3.24 14.11
N THR A 97 18.24 3.93 15.24
CA THR A 97 18.48 5.37 15.27
C THR A 97 19.97 5.67 15.11
N GLY A 98 20.31 6.55 14.18
CA GLY A 98 21.69 6.89 13.85
C GLY A 98 22.33 5.97 12.81
N THR A 99 23.61 6.19 12.54
CA THR A 99 24.38 5.51 11.48
C THR A 99 25.44 4.53 12.01
N ASP A 100 25.86 4.68 13.26
CA ASP A 100 27.10 4.06 13.76
C ASP A 100 27.05 2.52 13.86
N ALA A 101 25.85 1.95 14.02
CA ALA A 101 25.61 0.51 14.03
C ALA A 101 24.66 0.06 12.92
N ALA A 102 24.54 0.88 11.87
CA ALA A 102 23.60 0.66 10.78
C ALA A 102 24.24 -0.05 9.59
N VAL A 103 23.41 -0.83 8.91
CA VAL A 103 23.76 -1.57 7.68
C VAL A 103 23.31 -0.73 6.50
N PHE A 104 24.20 -0.60 5.51
CA PHE A 104 23.89 -0.04 4.19
C PHE A 104 24.19 -1.14 3.17
N LEU A 105 23.19 -1.53 2.38
CA LEU A 105 23.40 -2.51 1.32
C LEU A 105 24.24 -1.91 0.20
N SER A 106 25.19 -2.66 -0.34
CA SER A 106 25.94 -2.19 -1.50
C SER A 106 25.03 -1.96 -2.70
N VAL A 107 25.43 -1.05 -3.60
CA VAL A 107 24.72 -0.79 -4.85
C VAL A 107 24.52 -2.08 -5.65
N ASP A 108 25.53 -2.95 -5.69
CA ASP A 108 25.49 -4.21 -6.43
C ASP A 108 24.45 -5.19 -5.87
N GLU A 109 24.36 -5.32 -4.55
CA GLU A 109 23.36 -6.19 -3.90
C GLU A 109 21.94 -5.68 -4.16
N ILE A 110 21.73 -4.36 -4.10
CA ILE A 110 20.44 -3.75 -4.41
C ILE A 110 20.08 -3.97 -5.89
N CYS A 111 21.04 -3.80 -6.80
CA CYS A 111 20.85 -4.02 -8.24
C CYS A 111 20.50 -5.49 -8.53
N LYS A 112 21.21 -6.43 -7.91
CA LYS A 112 20.93 -7.87 -8.03
C LYS A 112 19.49 -8.21 -7.61
N ARG A 113 19.04 -7.68 -6.47
CA ARG A 113 17.65 -7.86 -6.00
C ARG A 113 16.63 -7.21 -6.95
N ALA A 114 16.92 -6.00 -7.45
CA ALA A 114 16.06 -5.30 -8.39
C ALA A 114 15.93 -6.04 -9.73
N GLU A 115 17.01 -6.62 -10.24
CA GLU A 115 17.01 -7.43 -11.46
C GLU A 115 16.18 -8.71 -11.28
N GLN A 116 16.31 -9.39 -10.14
CA GLN A 116 15.48 -10.55 -9.81
C GLN A 116 13.99 -10.16 -9.76
N ALA A 117 13.66 -9.03 -9.11
CA ALA A 117 12.31 -8.49 -9.10
C ALA A 117 11.79 -8.21 -10.51
N LYS A 118 12.66 -7.67 -11.39
CA LYS A 118 12.29 -7.34 -12.77
C LYS A 118 12.03 -8.59 -13.59
N LYS A 119 12.90 -9.62 -13.48
CA LYS A 119 12.74 -10.93 -14.12
C LYS A 119 11.44 -11.62 -13.68
N ALA A 120 11.02 -11.42 -12.42
CA ALA A 120 9.74 -11.90 -11.91
C ALA A 120 8.50 -11.11 -12.41
N GLY A 121 8.69 -10.07 -13.21
CA GLY A 121 7.61 -9.24 -13.78
C GLY A 121 7.26 -8.01 -12.95
N GLY A 122 8.09 -7.63 -11.98
CA GLY A 122 7.92 -6.45 -11.16
C GLY A 122 7.80 -5.16 -11.98
N ARG A 123 6.91 -4.25 -11.54
CA ARG A 123 6.60 -3.00 -12.26
C ARG A 123 6.93 -1.77 -11.44
N ILE A 124 6.64 -1.83 -10.14
CA ILE A 124 6.91 -0.76 -9.18
C ILE A 124 7.94 -1.30 -8.20
N LEU A 125 8.96 -0.49 -7.92
CA LEU A 125 10.00 -0.80 -6.94
C LEU A 125 10.14 0.39 -5.99
N HIS A 126 9.93 0.12 -4.71
CA HIS A 126 10.09 1.07 -3.63
C HIS A 126 11.39 0.78 -2.88
N LEU A 127 12.28 1.77 -2.86
CA LEU A 127 13.37 1.81 -1.91
C LEU A 127 12.80 2.25 -0.57
N PHE A 128 12.97 1.41 0.44
CA PHE A 128 12.59 1.69 1.82
C PHE A 128 13.72 1.22 2.73
N GLY A 129 13.45 1.11 4.03
CA GLY A 129 14.39 0.59 4.99
C GLY A 129 15.17 1.72 5.63
N GLY A 130 15.19 1.70 6.96
CA GLY A 130 15.56 2.86 7.74
C GLY A 130 14.93 4.11 7.14
N GLU A 131 15.76 5.11 6.95
CA GLU A 131 15.52 6.25 6.09
C GLU A 131 16.43 6.16 4.84
N PRO A 132 15.88 5.84 3.65
CA PRO A 132 16.67 5.68 2.42
C PRO A 132 17.49 6.91 2.05
N THR A 133 17.03 8.12 2.41
CA THR A 133 17.79 9.34 2.13
C THR A 133 19.13 9.39 2.85
N LEU A 134 19.36 8.59 3.90
CA LEU A 134 20.65 8.45 4.57
C LEU A 134 21.65 7.58 3.80
N HIS A 135 21.22 6.81 2.82
CA HIS A 135 22.13 5.96 2.05
C HIS A 135 23.12 6.82 1.22
N PRO A 136 24.44 6.63 1.37
CA PRO A 136 25.44 7.46 0.69
C PRO A 136 25.29 7.40 -0.84
N ASP A 137 25.02 6.21 -1.37
CA ASP A 137 24.85 5.97 -2.81
C ASP A 137 23.41 6.07 -3.33
N LEU A 138 22.49 6.73 -2.61
CA LEU A 138 21.06 6.75 -3.00
C LEU A 138 20.86 7.20 -4.45
N LEU A 139 21.56 8.24 -4.90
CA LEU A 139 21.41 8.76 -6.27
C LEU A 139 21.81 7.73 -7.33
N THR A 140 22.91 7.02 -7.09
CA THR A 140 23.40 5.93 -7.96
C THR A 140 22.41 4.77 -7.98
N ILE A 141 21.88 4.39 -6.80
CA ILE A 141 20.87 3.32 -6.70
C ILE A 141 19.62 3.69 -7.50
N VAL A 142 19.10 4.91 -7.32
CA VAL A 142 17.92 5.40 -8.04
C VAL A 142 18.13 5.37 -9.55
N GLU A 143 19.29 5.83 -10.03
CA GLU A 143 19.65 5.79 -11.45
C GLU A 143 19.63 4.37 -12.01
N LYS A 144 20.27 3.42 -11.31
CA LYS A 144 20.34 2.02 -11.73
C LYS A 144 18.96 1.37 -11.78
N ILE A 145 18.14 1.52 -10.73
CA ILE A 145 16.81 0.90 -10.70
C ILE A 145 15.86 1.53 -11.71
N SER A 146 15.96 2.85 -11.96
CA SER A 146 15.16 3.52 -12.98
C SER A 146 15.59 3.07 -14.39
N GLY A 147 16.88 2.83 -14.61
CA GLY A 147 17.41 2.23 -15.84
C GLY A 147 16.86 0.82 -16.15
N LEU A 148 16.48 0.05 -15.13
CA LEU A 148 15.77 -1.23 -15.30
C LEU A 148 14.29 -1.06 -15.71
N GLY A 149 13.81 0.18 -15.86
CA GLY A 149 12.44 0.50 -16.28
C GLY A 149 11.38 0.24 -15.21
N PHE A 150 11.74 0.32 -13.94
CA PHE A 150 10.76 0.37 -12.85
C PHE A 150 10.12 1.75 -12.76
N SER A 151 8.85 1.81 -12.36
CA SER A 151 8.31 3.02 -11.74
C SER A 151 8.83 3.09 -10.31
N SER A 152 10.00 3.69 -10.11
CA SER A 152 10.71 3.72 -8.83
C SER A 152 10.11 4.73 -7.83
N GLY A 153 10.10 4.36 -6.56
CA GLY A 153 9.70 5.24 -5.47
C GLY A 153 10.67 5.17 -4.29
N VAL A 154 10.82 6.27 -3.57
CA VAL A 154 11.54 6.31 -2.29
C VAL A 154 10.52 6.51 -1.18
N VAL A 155 10.47 5.58 -0.22
CA VAL A 155 9.66 5.69 0.99
C VAL A 155 10.49 6.40 2.05
N THR A 156 10.10 7.60 2.45
CA THR A 156 10.92 8.49 3.29
C THR A 156 10.08 9.17 4.38
N ASN A 157 10.72 9.46 5.50
CA ASN A 157 10.19 10.32 6.56
C ASN A 157 10.15 11.81 6.17
N GLY A 158 10.86 12.19 5.10
CA GLY A 158 10.83 13.53 4.51
C GLY A 158 11.78 14.55 5.13
N VAL A 159 12.41 14.29 6.27
CA VAL A 159 13.22 15.29 7.00
C VAL A 159 14.34 15.85 6.13
N ARG A 160 15.15 14.97 5.52
CA ARG A 160 16.23 15.38 4.61
C ARG A 160 15.70 16.01 3.32
N LEU A 161 14.55 15.55 2.84
CA LEU A 161 13.95 16.06 1.61
C LEU A 161 13.39 17.48 1.78
N GLY A 162 12.91 17.81 2.99
CA GLY A 162 12.53 19.16 3.38
C GLY A 162 13.73 20.08 3.57
N ALA A 163 14.77 19.58 4.24
CA ALA A 163 15.97 20.37 4.54
C ALA A 163 16.87 20.63 3.31
N ASP A 164 17.01 19.67 2.39
CA ASP A 164 17.82 19.80 1.17
C ASP A 164 16.94 19.88 -0.08
N LYS A 165 16.67 21.11 -0.52
CA LYS A 165 15.91 21.39 -1.75
C LYS A 165 16.54 20.78 -3.01
N ALA A 166 17.86 20.63 -3.06
CA ALA A 166 18.55 20.06 -4.22
C ALA A 166 18.34 18.55 -4.32
N LEU A 167 18.09 17.85 -3.20
CA LEU A 167 17.91 16.40 -3.17
C LEU A 167 16.75 15.95 -4.07
N ALA A 168 15.59 16.60 -3.99
CA ALA A 168 14.43 16.27 -4.82
C ALA A 168 14.74 16.38 -6.33
N ARG A 169 15.45 17.45 -6.73
CA ARG A 169 15.87 17.67 -8.13
C ARG A 169 16.88 16.63 -8.59
N LYS A 170 17.87 16.31 -7.75
CA LYS A 170 18.87 15.25 -8.03
C LYS A 170 18.19 13.89 -8.20
N LEU A 171 17.27 13.52 -7.32
CA LEU A 171 16.50 12.27 -7.43
C LEU A 171 15.67 12.23 -8.72
N LYS A 172 14.98 13.32 -9.05
CA LYS A 172 14.24 13.42 -10.31
C LYS A 172 15.15 13.25 -11.53
N ALA A 173 16.30 13.92 -11.54
CA ALA A 173 17.26 13.86 -12.64
C ALA A 173 17.82 12.44 -12.86
N ARG A 174 17.91 11.62 -11.81
CA ARG A 174 18.25 10.19 -11.90
C ARG A 174 17.07 9.29 -12.25
N GLY A 175 15.93 9.87 -12.61
CA GLY A 175 14.76 9.14 -13.10
C GLY A 175 13.84 8.62 -12.01
N LEU A 176 13.90 9.14 -10.77
CA LEU A 176 12.92 8.78 -9.74
C LEU A 176 11.50 9.18 -10.19
N ALA A 177 10.53 8.27 -10.06
CA ALA A 177 9.16 8.56 -10.44
C ALA A 177 8.37 9.23 -9.30
N ARG A 178 8.59 8.81 -8.06
CA ARG A 178 7.77 9.28 -6.92
C ARG A 178 8.47 9.30 -5.57
N ILE A 179 7.97 10.16 -4.70
CA ILE A 179 8.23 10.16 -3.27
C ILE A 179 7.02 9.58 -2.57
N CYS A 180 7.23 8.62 -1.67
CA CYS A 180 6.24 8.05 -0.79
C CYS A 180 6.51 8.60 0.63
N LEU A 181 5.94 9.76 0.93
CA LEU A 181 6.22 10.53 2.13
C LEU A 181 5.37 10.06 3.31
N GLN A 182 6.01 9.80 4.44
CA GLN A 182 5.31 9.59 5.72
C GLN A 182 4.64 10.89 6.17
N PHE A 183 3.32 10.83 6.38
CA PHE A 183 2.50 11.99 6.76
C PHE A 183 1.29 11.53 7.58
N ASP A 184 1.39 11.60 8.91
CA ASP A 184 0.47 10.90 9.84
C ASP A 184 -0.54 11.79 10.56
N SER A 185 -0.31 13.10 10.67
CA SER A 185 -1.12 14.04 11.45
C SER A 185 -0.69 15.49 11.16
N PHE A 186 -1.59 16.45 11.41
CA PHE A 186 -1.24 17.90 11.49
C PHE A 186 -1.12 18.40 12.93
N ASN A 187 -1.53 17.59 13.89
CA ASN A 187 -1.41 17.89 15.30
C ASN A 187 0.01 17.56 15.79
N GLU A 188 0.70 18.57 16.32
CA GLU A 188 2.07 18.42 16.82
C GLU A 188 2.16 17.44 18.00
N GLU A 189 1.21 17.45 18.93
CA GLU A 189 1.17 16.53 20.08
C GLU A 189 1.03 15.07 19.61
N THR A 190 0.15 14.82 18.63
CA THR A 190 0.03 13.50 17.99
C THR A 190 1.34 13.06 17.36
N LEU A 191 2.03 13.96 16.64
CA LEU A 191 3.30 13.66 15.99
C LEU A 191 4.44 13.45 16.99
N GLU A 192 4.43 14.17 18.12
CA GLU A 192 5.37 14.00 19.24
C GLU A 192 5.19 12.64 19.90
N ALA A 193 3.95 12.26 20.22
CA ALA A 193 3.61 10.94 20.75
C ALA A 193 4.07 9.81 19.81
N LEU A 194 4.03 10.04 18.49
CA LEU A 194 4.52 9.10 17.48
C LEU A 194 6.05 9.15 17.24
N GLY A 195 6.77 10.07 17.90
CA GLY A 195 8.22 10.25 17.82
C GLY A 195 8.71 10.81 16.47
N ARG A 196 7.93 11.68 15.82
CA ARG A 196 8.16 12.12 14.43
C ARG A 196 7.62 13.53 14.11
N ASN A 197 7.60 14.44 15.09
CA ASN A 197 7.20 15.83 14.90
C ASN A 197 8.22 16.61 14.05
N PHE A 198 8.00 16.58 12.73
CA PHE A 198 8.78 17.26 11.69
C PHE A 198 7.82 17.83 10.65
N LEU A 199 6.70 18.41 11.10
CA LEU A 199 5.63 18.83 10.20
C LEU A 199 6.09 19.89 9.20
N ARG A 200 6.94 20.84 9.65
CA ARG A 200 7.54 21.86 8.78
C ARG A 200 8.37 21.23 7.68
N GLU A 201 9.30 20.34 8.04
CA GLU A 201 10.19 19.67 7.07
C GLU A 201 9.37 18.80 6.11
N LYS A 202 8.30 18.14 6.57
CA LYS A 202 7.40 17.37 5.69
C LYS A 202 6.64 18.26 4.71
N LYS A 203 6.17 19.43 5.13
CA LYS A 203 5.56 20.42 4.22
C LYS A 203 6.57 20.92 3.18
N GLU A 204 7.80 21.23 3.60
CA GLU A 204 8.88 21.60 2.67
C GLU A 204 9.25 20.45 1.71
N ALA A 205 9.25 19.20 2.20
CA ALA A 205 9.50 18.02 1.37
C ALA A 205 8.46 17.87 0.25
N ILE A 206 7.19 18.18 0.55
CA ILE A 206 6.09 18.20 -0.43
C ILE A 206 6.37 19.29 -1.47
N THR A 207 6.65 20.52 -1.03
CA THR A 207 6.99 21.65 -1.92
C THR A 207 8.16 21.31 -2.83
N ASN A 208 9.26 20.82 -2.27
CA ASN A 208 10.48 20.45 -3.00
C ASN A 208 10.22 19.33 -4.02
N ALA A 209 9.43 18.31 -3.65
CA ALA A 209 9.06 17.22 -4.56
C ALA A 209 8.14 17.72 -5.70
N CYS A 210 7.17 18.58 -5.40
CA CYS A 210 6.29 19.20 -6.38
C CYS A 210 7.06 20.03 -7.40
N GLU A 211 7.94 20.92 -6.93
CA GLU A 211 8.80 21.75 -7.80
C GLU A 211 9.73 20.92 -8.68
N ALA A 212 10.26 19.81 -8.15
CA ALA A 212 11.08 18.88 -8.92
C ALA A 212 10.27 18.07 -9.96
N GLY A 213 8.94 18.16 -9.97
CA GLY A 213 8.09 17.38 -10.86
C GLY A 213 8.05 15.89 -10.49
N LEU A 214 8.27 15.56 -9.21
CA LEU A 214 8.03 14.24 -8.66
C LEU A 214 6.53 14.09 -8.35
N SER A 215 6.02 12.88 -8.53
CA SER A 215 4.71 12.54 -7.97
C SER A 215 4.83 12.20 -6.49
N ILE A 216 3.79 12.49 -5.73
CA ILE A 216 3.76 12.30 -4.28
C ILE A 216 2.73 11.21 -3.93
N GLY A 217 3.16 10.28 -3.09
CA GLY A 217 2.30 9.40 -2.31
C GLY A 217 2.37 9.83 -0.85
N LEU A 218 1.26 10.21 -0.24
CA LEU A 218 1.20 10.46 1.21
C LEU A 218 0.85 9.15 1.91
N ASN A 219 1.65 8.74 2.88
CA ASN A 219 1.45 7.50 3.62
C ASN A 219 1.24 7.83 5.10
N CYS A 220 0.03 7.58 5.57
CA CYS A 220 -0.37 7.68 6.96
C CYS A 220 -0.42 6.28 7.59
N THR A 221 0.33 6.10 8.68
CA THR A 221 0.15 4.95 9.57
C THR A 221 -0.88 5.33 10.63
N VAL A 222 -2.06 4.69 10.58
CA VAL A 222 -3.19 5.03 11.45
C VAL A 222 -3.12 4.26 12.76
N THR A 223 -3.16 4.98 13.86
CA THR A 223 -3.28 4.49 15.24
C THR A 223 -4.54 5.10 15.88
N ARG A 224 -4.84 4.72 17.13
CA ARG A 224 -5.92 5.38 17.88
C ARG A 224 -5.70 6.89 18.03
N LEU A 225 -4.45 7.35 18.06
CA LEU A 225 -4.08 8.76 18.27
C LEU A 225 -4.48 9.67 17.11
N ASN A 226 -4.49 9.16 15.87
CA ASN A 226 -4.75 9.96 14.67
C ASN A 226 -5.93 9.45 13.83
N LEU A 227 -6.70 8.48 14.34
CA LEU A 227 -7.83 7.90 13.61
C LEU A 227 -8.86 8.96 13.22
N GLU A 228 -9.19 9.87 14.13
CA GLU A 228 -10.18 10.93 13.89
C GLU A 228 -9.67 11.99 12.88
N GLU A 229 -8.36 12.09 12.67
CA GLU A 229 -7.76 13.01 11.69
C GLU A 229 -7.80 12.48 10.24
N VAL A 230 -8.18 11.22 10.01
CA VAL A 230 -8.10 10.58 8.68
C VAL A 230 -8.87 11.35 7.59
N GLY A 231 -10.07 11.85 7.90
CA GLY A 231 -10.87 12.64 6.96
C GLY A 231 -10.22 14.00 6.61
N ASP A 232 -9.63 14.66 7.61
CA ASP A 232 -8.93 15.93 7.43
C ASP A 232 -7.62 15.75 6.68
N LEU A 233 -6.89 14.67 6.97
CA LEU A 233 -5.70 14.26 6.22
C LEU A 233 -6.03 14.04 4.74
N LEU A 234 -7.14 13.36 4.43
CA LEU A 234 -7.63 13.23 3.05
C LEU A 234 -7.87 14.62 2.43
N THR A 235 -8.65 15.46 3.10
CA THR A 235 -8.96 16.81 2.63
C THR A 235 -7.71 17.60 2.30
N HIS A 236 -6.73 17.66 3.21
CA HIS A 236 -5.51 18.41 2.99
C HIS A 236 -4.67 17.81 1.85
N GLY A 237 -4.57 16.48 1.76
CA GLY A 237 -3.84 15.85 0.66
C GLY A 237 -4.44 16.16 -0.71
N LEU A 238 -5.76 16.35 -0.80
CA LEU A 238 -6.44 16.81 -2.00
C LEU A 238 -6.15 18.29 -2.30
N GLU A 239 -6.04 19.14 -1.28
CA GLU A 239 -5.73 20.58 -1.40
C GLU A 239 -4.30 20.86 -1.88
N ILE A 240 -3.33 19.98 -1.58
CA ILE A 240 -1.97 20.05 -2.17
C ILE A 240 -2.02 19.95 -3.71
N GLY A 241 -3.03 19.25 -4.23
CA GLY A 241 -3.36 19.23 -5.65
C GLY A 241 -2.69 18.13 -6.47
N ILE A 242 -2.53 18.38 -7.77
CA ILE A 242 -2.32 17.37 -8.83
C ILE A 242 -1.02 16.54 -8.75
N ASN A 243 -0.07 16.94 -7.89
CA ASN A 243 1.15 16.18 -7.62
C ASN A 243 0.91 15.00 -6.67
N VAL A 244 -0.09 15.08 -5.79
CA VAL A 244 -0.52 13.95 -4.97
C VAL A 244 -1.25 12.97 -5.88
N ARG A 245 -0.67 11.77 -6.03
CA ARG A 245 -1.20 10.69 -6.88
C ARG A 245 -1.70 9.50 -6.05
N ASN A 246 -1.26 9.42 -4.81
CA ASN A 246 -1.65 8.36 -3.91
C ASN A 246 -1.72 8.88 -2.48
N MET A 247 -2.71 8.41 -1.73
CA MET A 247 -2.80 8.59 -0.28
C MET A 247 -3.07 7.22 0.31
N THR A 248 -2.22 6.74 1.21
CA THR A 248 -2.40 5.45 1.85
C THR A 248 -2.67 5.67 3.33
N PHE A 249 -3.81 5.18 3.81
CA PHE A 249 -4.12 5.05 5.22
C PHE A 249 -3.96 3.58 5.58
N ALA A 250 -2.90 3.25 6.32
CA ALA A 250 -2.58 1.88 6.69
C ALA A 250 -2.68 1.73 8.21
N SER A 251 -3.48 0.77 8.67
CA SER A 251 -3.55 0.43 10.08
C SER A 251 -2.16 0.09 10.63
N ALA A 252 -1.83 0.63 11.80
CA ALA A 252 -0.65 0.23 12.54
C ALA A 252 -0.79 -1.23 12.98
N ALA A 253 0.32 -1.97 12.92
CA ALA A 253 0.37 -3.39 13.24
C ALA A 253 1.53 -3.67 14.19
N PRO A 254 1.43 -4.67 15.09
CA PRO A 254 2.44 -4.98 16.10
C PRO A 254 3.69 -5.62 15.47
N VAL A 255 4.44 -4.83 14.70
CA VAL A 255 5.59 -5.27 13.89
C VAL A 255 6.72 -4.26 14.04
N GLY A 256 7.96 -4.75 13.97
CA GLY A 256 9.14 -3.95 14.30
C GLY A 256 9.05 -3.40 15.73
N ARG A 257 9.33 -2.11 15.91
CA ARG A 257 9.33 -1.50 17.26
C ARG A 257 7.93 -1.28 17.85
N TYR A 258 6.87 -1.48 17.07
CA TYR A 258 5.53 -1.21 17.56
C TYR A 258 5.00 -2.38 18.37
N THR A 259 4.76 -2.15 19.65
CA THR A 259 3.95 -3.03 20.50
C THR A 259 2.54 -2.44 20.56
N LEU A 260 1.53 -3.29 20.36
CA LEU A 260 0.14 -2.88 20.31
C LEU A 260 -0.70 -3.80 21.18
N ALA A 261 -1.40 -3.24 22.16
CA ALA A 261 -2.46 -3.97 22.83
C ALA A 261 -3.67 -4.08 21.91
N GLN A 262 -4.36 -5.22 21.93
CA GLN A 262 -5.42 -5.54 20.97
C GLN A 262 -6.55 -4.50 20.95
N GLN A 263 -6.90 -3.93 22.11
CA GLN A 263 -7.91 -2.88 22.26
C GLN A 263 -7.55 -1.56 21.55
N ASP A 264 -6.27 -1.31 21.33
CA ASP A 264 -5.78 -0.08 20.70
C ASP A 264 -5.65 -0.23 19.18
N SER A 265 -5.97 -1.41 18.65
CA SER A 265 -5.94 -1.68 17.22
C SER A 265 -7.02 -0.91 16.47
N VAL A 266 -6.66 -0.46 15.27
CA VAL A 266 -7.54 0.22 14.33
C VAL A 266 -7.67 -0.70 13.12
N ASP A 267 -8.88 -1.12 12.81
CA ASP A 267 -9.16 -1.90 11.61
C ASP A 267 -9.48 -1.02 10.40
N ARG A 268 -9.59 -1.66 9.23
CA ARG A 268 -9.85 -0.99 7.96
C ARG A 268 -11.21 -0.27 7.97
N GLU A 269 -12.20 -0.88 8.58
CA GLU A 269 -13.57 -0.41 8.62
C GLU A 269 -13.68 0.90 9.41
N GLN A 270 -12.96 1.03 10.53
CA GLN A 270 -12.82 2.29 11.27
C GLN A 270 -12.22 3.40 10.39
N ILE A 271 -11.17 3.09 9.60
CA ILE A 271 -10.57 4.06 8.66
C ILE A 271 -11.58 4.46 7.57
N ILE A 272 -12.33 3.50 7.02
CA ILE A 272 -13.40 3.79 6.03
C ILE A 272 -14.43 4.73 6.64
N ARG A 273 -14.90 4.48 7.87
CA ARG A 273 -15.86 5.35 8.57
C ARG A 273 -15.33 6.77 8.70
N GLN A 274 -14.06 6.93 9.07
CA GLN A 274 -13.42 8.26 9.19
C GLN A 274 -13.22 8.96 7.85
N LEU A 275 -13.03 8.23 6.75
CA LEU A 275 -13.04 8.84 5.42
C LEU A 275 -14.43 9.30 5.00
N LEU A 276 -15.47 8.56 5.38
CA LEU A 276 -16.86 8.89 5.03
C LEU A 276 -17.37 10.16 5.72
N THR A 277 -16.75 10.62 6.81
CA THR A 277 -17.11 11.90 7.48
C THR A 277 -16.92 13.11 6.57
N VAL A 278 -15.95 13.05 5.64
CA VAL A 278 -15.72 14.08 4.61
C VAL A 278 -16.29 13.69 3.24
N GLY A 279 -17.04 12.59 3.17
CA GLY A 279 -17.62 12.06 1.93
C GLY A 279 -18.60 13.04 1.28
N GLU A 280 -19.49 13.66 2.07
CA GLU A 280 -20.43 14.67 1.57
C GLU A 280 -19.70 15.88 0.98
N LYS A 281 -18.70 16.40 1.70
CA LYS A 281 -17.87 17.54 1.25
C LYS A 281 -17.20 17.28 -0.09
N HIS A 282 -16.69 16.06 -0.32
CA HIS A 282 -15.93 15.70 -1.52
C HIS A 282 -16.76 14.88 -2.54
N GLY A 283 -18.07 14.74 -2.33
CA GLY A 283 -18.99 14.09 -3.26
C GLY A 283 -18.77 12.59 -3.45
N PHE A 284 -18.34 11.88 -2.40
CA PHE A 284 -18.17 10.42 -2.42
C PHE A 284 -18.93 9.73 -1.29
N SER A 285 -19.29 8.47 -1.51
CA SER A 285 -19.94 7.64 -0.50
C SER A 285 -19.29 6.26 -0.42
N LEU A 286 -19.83 5.39 0.44
CA LEU A 286 -19.39 4.01 0.54
C LEU A 286 -19.43 3.27 -0.81
N ASP A 287 -20.34 3.65 -1.72
CA ASP A 287 -20.47 3.07 -3.06
C ASP A 287 -19.30 3.37 -4.00
N ASP A 288 -18.48 4.36 -3.66
CA ASP A 288 -17.29 4.72 -4.39
C ASP A 288 -16.01 4.06 -3.83
N ILE A 289 -16.13 3.35 -2.71
CA ILE A 289 -15.06 2.58 -2.07
C ILE A 289 -15.18 1.11 -2.47
N PHE A 290 -14.13 0.57 -3.07
CA PHE A 290 -14.09 -0.80 -3.58
C PHE A 290 -12.95 -1.59 -2.95
N PRO A 291 -13.06 -2.91 -2.78
CA PRO A 291 -11.90 -3.74 -2.49
C PRO A 291 -10.87 -3.61 -3.63
N LEU A 292 -9.60 -3.88 -3.31
CA LEU A 292 -8.52 -3.82 -4.30
C LEU A 292 -8.86 -4.61 -5.57
N PRO A 293 -8.61 -4.07 -6.77
CA PRO A 293 -9.22 -4.59 -7.98
C PRO A 293 -8.55 -5.88 -8.46
N ALA A 294 -9.36 -6.77 -9.03
CA ALA A 294 -8.87 -7.87 -9.86
C ALA A 294 -8.53 -7.33 -11.26
N TYR A 295 -7.25 -7.12 -11.54
CA TYR A 295 -6.75 -6.68 -12.85
C TYR A 295 -6.10 -7.85 -13.60
N LEU A 296 -6.92 -8.70 -14.22
CA LEU A 296 -6.47 -9.93 -14.87
C LEU A 296 -5.50 -9.80 -16.05
N PRO A 297 -5.52 -8.76 -16.89
CA PRO A 297 -4.50 -8.63 -17.93
C PRO A 297 -3.08 -8.48 -17.33
N TRP A 298 -2.98 -8.11 -16.05
CA TRP A 298 -1.73 -7.99 -15.29
C TRP A 298 -1.66 -9.04 -14.17
N GLY A 299 -2.66 -9.92 -14.01
CA GLY A 299 -2.69 -10.96 -12.98
C GLY A 299 -2.83 -10.47 -11.55
N ILE A 300 -3.21 -9.22 -11.32
CA ILE A 300 -3.45 -8.72 -9.97
C ILE A 300 -4.80 -9.27 -9.53
N GLN A 301 -4.84 -10.08 -8.46
CA GLN A 301 -6.08 -10.52 -7.83
C GLN A 301 -5.89 -10.44 -6.31
N ASN A 302 -5.85 -9.24 -5.76
CA ASN A 302 -5.71 -9.10 -4.30
C ASN A 302 -6.97 -9.64 -3.61
N HIS A 303 -6.77 -10.18 -2.41
CA HIS A 303 -7.88 -10.58 -1.55
C HIS A 303 -8.64 -9.33 -1.06
N PRO A 304 -9.99 -9.36 -0.99
CA PRO A 304 -10.78 -8.20 -0.57
C PRO A 304 -10.49 -7.72 0.85
N ASP A 305 -10.00 -8.61 1.71
CA ASP A 305 -9.62 -8.27 3.09
C ASP A 305 -8.21 -7.64 3.19
N CYS A 306 -7.44 -7.59 2.09
CA CYS A 306 -6.14 -6.91 2.09
C CYS A 306 -6.27 -5.38 2.18
N GLY A 307 -7.37 -4.82 1.67
CA GLY A 307 -7.60 -3.40 1.65
C GLY A 307 -8.72 -2.99 0.72
N ALA A 308 -9.05 -1.72 0.75
CA ALA A 308 -9.99 -1.06 -0.13
C ALA A 308 -9.33 0.17 -0.77
N HIS A 309 -9.95 0.75 -1.78
CA HIS A 309 -9.52 2.00 -2.37
C HIS A 309 -10.71 2.86 -2.78
N LEU A 310 -10.46 4.17 -2.80
CA LEU A 310 -11.29 5.18 -3.45
C LEU A 310 -10.42 5.83 -4.53
N VAL A 311 -10.93 5.90 -5.76
CA VAL A 311 -10.23 6.59 -6.86
C VAL A 311 -10.93 7.90 -7.16
N LEU A 312 -10.24 9.01 -6.94
CA LEU A 312 -10.70 10.35 -7.23
C LEU A 312 -10.05 10.87 -8.51
N VAL A 313 -10.81 11.63 -9.29
CA VAL A 313 -10.34 12.36 -10.46
C VAL A 313 -10.27 13.83 -10.10
N HIS A 314 -9.06 14.40 -10.17
CA HIS A 314 -8.84 15.82 -10.03
C HIS A 314 -8.89 16.47 -11.42
N THR A 315 -9.75 17.47 -11.57
CA THR A 315 -9.92 18.26 -12.80
C THR A 315 -9.93 19.75 -12.46
N PRO A 316 -9.84 20.65 -13.45
CA PRO A 316 -10.05 22.09 -13.23
C PRO A 316 -11.44 22.42 -12.67
N ASP A 317 -12.45 21.57 -12.94
CA ASP A 317 -13.84 21.76 -12.51
C ASP A 317 -14.08 21.25 -11.08
N GLY A 318 -13.05 20.70 -10.42
CA GLY A 318 -13.13 20.10 -9.09
C GLY A 318 -12.75 18.61 -9.06
N ILE A 319 -12.98 18.00 -7.90
CA ILE A 319 -12.65 16.61 -7.58
C ILE A 319 -13.94 15.79 -7.50
N GLN A 320 -13.93 14.59 -8.08
CA GLN A 320 -15.06 13.66 -7.98
C GLN A 320 -14.58 12.20 -8.05
N PRO A 321 -15.35 11.23 -7.55
CA PRO A 321 -15.02 9.82 -7.70
C PRO A 321 -15.05 9.35 -9.15
N LEU A 322 -14.06 8.55 -9.54
CA LEU A 322 -14.00 7.94 -10.88
C LEU A 322 -15.25 7.10 -11.18
N ASN A 323 -15.82 6.49 -10.14
CA ASN A 323 -17.03 5.68 -10.23
C ASN A 323 -18.28 6.47 -10.68
N ARG A 324 -18.28 7.81 -10.54
CA ARG A 324 -19.34 8.69 -11.08
C ARG A 324 -19.26 8.88 -12.59
N LEU A 325 -18.12 8.55 -13.19
CA LEU A 325 -17.86 8.66 -14.62
C LEU A 325 -17.88 7.30 -15.31
N ILE A 326 -17.30 6.28 -14.66
CA ILE A 326 -17.14 4.92 -15.17
C ILE A 326 -17.67 3.95 -14.13
N ASP A 327 -18.54 3.03 -14.51
CA ASP A 327 -19.03 1.95 -13.65
C ASP A 327 -17.88 0.98 -13.30
N MET A 328 -17.25 1.23 -12.17
CA MET A 328 -16.05 0.50 -11.75
C MET A 328 -16.36 -0.96 -11.41
N ALA A 329 -17.53 -1.25 -10.83
CA ALA A 329 -17.94 -2.62 -10.54
C ALA A 329 -18.06 -3.44 -11.84
N ALA A 330 -18.66 -2.86 -12.88
CA ALA A 330 -18.75 -3.53 -14.18
C ALA A 330 -17.38 -3.67 -14.87
N VAL A 331 -16.46 -2.73 -14.68
CA VAL A 331 -15.06 -2.88 -15.13
C VAL A 331 -14.39 -4.07 -14.44
N TYR A 332 -14.43 -4.11 -13.10
CA TYR A 332 -13.79 -5.17 -12.32
C TYR A 332 -14.39 -6.55 -12.60
N ALA A 333 -15.72 -6.66 -12.67
CA ALA A 333 -16.38 -7.92 -13.00
C ALA A 333 -16.06 -8.44 -14.41
N ARG A 334 -15.86 -7.54 -15.39
CA ARG A 334 -15.41 -7.92 -16.74
C ARG A 334 -13.94 -8.33 -16.73
N MET A 335 -13.10 -7.58 -16.01
CA MET A 335 -11.68 -7.92 -15.85
C MET A 335 -11.54 -9.29 -15.20
N ALA A 336 -12.22 -9.57 -14.09
CA ALA A 336 -12.19 -10.84 -13.36
C ALA A 336 -12.67 -12.06 -14.15
N ARG A 337 -13.58 -11.89 -15.12
CA ARG A 337 -14.04 -12.98 -16.00
C ARG A 337 -13.17 -13.17 -17.23
N SER A 338 -12.30 -12.20 -17.54
CA SER A 338 -11.51 -12.22 -18.76
C SER A 338 -10.39 -13.27 -18.70
N ARG A 339 -10.43 -14.27 -19.59
CA ARG A 339 -9.39 -15.30 -19.73
C ARG A 339 -8.19 -14.83 -20.59
N LEU A 340 -7.90 -13.53 -20.61
CA LEU A 340 -6.97 -12.92 -21.55
C LEU A 340 -5.56 -13.53 -21.43
N ARG A 341 -5.08 -14.11 -22.54
CA ARG A 341 -3.71 -14.60 -22.67
C ARG A 341 -2.72 -13.44 -22.86
N ARG A 342 -1.48 -13.70 -22.44
CA ARG A 342 -0.33 -12.80 -22.23
C ARG A 342 0.28 -12.22 -23.52
N ASN A 343 -0.52 -11.74 -24.48
CA ASN A 343 0.01 -11.11 -25.70
C ASN A 343 -0.04 -9.58 -25.59
N TYR A 344 1.02 -8.89 -25.99
CA TYR A 344 1.22 -7.44 -25.75
C TYR A 344 0.03 -6.55 -26.17
N CYS A 345 -0.59 -6.80 -27.34
CA CYS A 345 -1.76 -6.05 -27.80
C CYS A 345 -3.03 -6.26 -26.94
N SER A 346 -3.23 -7.45 -26.36
CA SER A 346 -4.38 -7.72 -25.48
C SER A 346 -4.25 -7.04 -24.10
N THR A 347 -3.04 -6.66 -23.69
CA THR A 347 -2.77 -6.08 -22.35
C THR A 347 -3.09 -4.59 -22.22
N ARG A 348 -3.25 -3.85 -23.32
CA ARG A 348 -3.58 -2.40 -23.32
C ARG A 348 -4.95 -2.09 -23.94
N LEU A 349 -5.28 -2.69 -25.09
CA LEU A 349 -6.51 -2.36 -25.81
C LEU A 349 -7.76 -2.92 -25.13
N VAL A 350 -7.68 -4.13 -24.57
CA VAL A 350 -8.85 -4.78 -23.94
C VAL A 350 -9.26 -4.09 -22.62
N PRO A 351 -8.34 -3.72 -21.72
CA PRO A 351 -8.70 -2.95 -20.53
C PRO A 351 -9.28 -1.58 -20.87
N ALA A 352 -8.69 -0.89 -21.84
CA ALA A 352 -9.22 0.38 -22.32
C ALA A 352 -10.64 0.20 -22.87
N TRP A 353 -10.90 -0.87 -23.62
CA TRP A 353 -12.22 -1.19 -24.14
C TRP A 353 -13.25 -1.53 -23.05
N PHE A 354 -12.86 -2.26 -22.00
CA PHE A 354 -13.74 -2.50 -20.85
C PHE A 354 -14.13 -1.20 -20.14
N VAL A 355 -13.17 -0.28 -19.98
CA VAL A 355 -13.40 1.05 -19.42
C VAL A 355 -14.34 1.86 -20.31
N LEU A 356 -14.09 1.90 -21.62
CA LEU A 356 -14.95 2.61 -22.59
C LEU A 356 -16.40 2.09 -22.55
N ARG A 357 -16.60 0.77 -22.47
CA ARG A 357 -17.94 0.16 -22.34
C ARG A 357 -18.62 0.37 -20.99
N ALA A 358 -17.88 0.83 -19.99
CA ALA A 358 -18.38 1.09 -18.66
C ALA A 358 -18.58 2.59 -18.38
N ILE A 359 -18.33 3.47 -19.36
CA ILE A 359 -18.65 4.89 -19.21
C ILE A 359 -20.15 5.05 -18.95
N ARG A 360 -20.51 5.75 -17.88
CA ARG A 360 -21.91 5.98 -17.52
C ARG A 360 -22.62 6.85 -18.57
N PRO A 361 -23.93 6.67 -18.78
CA PRO A 361 -24.71 7.50 -19.70
C PRO A 361 -24.46 9.01 -19.48
N GLY A 362 -24.26 9.76 -20.57
CA GLY A 362 -23.99 11.21 -20.52
C GLY A 362 -22.57 11.63 -20.08
N LYS A 363 -21.66 10.70 -19.75
CA LYS A 363 -20.31 11.03 -19.27
C LYS A 363 -19.19 10.94 -20.32
N TRP A 364 -19.50 10.57 -21.57
CA TRP A 364 -18.52 10.39 -22.64
C TRP A 364 -17.61 11.60 -22.88
N ALA A 365 -18.19 12.80 -23.04
CA ALA A 365 -17.41 14.02 -23.26
C ALA A 365 -16.47 14.34 -22.09
N SER A 366 -16.93 14.15 -20.85
CA SER A 366 -16.10 14.31 -19.65
C SER A 366 -14.97 13.29 -19.61
N CYS A 367 -15.24 12.02 -19.90
CA CYS A 367 -14.21 10.97 -19.95
C CYS A 367 -13.16 11.26 -21.03
N LEU A 368 -13.57 11.71 -22.23
CA LEU A 368 -12.63 12.09 -23.30
C LEU A 368 -11.75 13.27 -22.90
N ARG A 369 -12.34 14.31 -22.29
CA ARG A 369 -11.62 15.48 -21.77
C ARG A 369 -10.62 15.09 -20.68
N ILE A 370 -11.02 14.23 -19.75
CA ILE A 370 -10.13 13.72 -18.70
C ILE A 370 -9.01 12.86 -19.28
N ALA A 371 -9.31 11.94 -20.21
CA ALA A 371 -8.31 11.09 -20.85
C ALA A 371 -7.28 11.92 -21.62
N SER A 372 -7.74 12.92 -22.40
CA SER A 372 -6.88 13.89 -23.08
C SER A 372 -6.05 14.70 -22.08
N GLY A 373 -6.68 15.18 -21.00
CA GLY A 373 -6.03 15.92 -19.92
C GLY A 373 -4.91 15.12 -19.25
N LEU A 374 -5.15 13.85 -18.94
CA LEU A 374 -4.15 12.95 -18.34
C LEU A 374 -3.00 12.63 -19.32
N ALA A 375 -3.26 12.61 -20.62
CA ALA A 375 -2.24 12.35 -21.64
C ALA A 375 -1.35 13.58 -21.91
N PHE A 376 -1.97 14.76 -22.13
CA PHE A 376 -1.31 15.94 -22.67
C PHE A 376 -1.17 17.11 -21.69
N SER A 377 -2.04 17.19 -20.67
CA SER A 377 -2.09 18.29 -19.69
C SER A 377 -1.90 17.77 -18.26
N LYS A 378 -0.88 16.91 -18.05
CA LYS A 378 -0.57 16.21 -16.78
C LYS A 378 -0.44 17.13 -15.55
N ARG A 379 -0.36 18.45 -15.75
CA ARG A 379 -0.33 19.50 -14.73
C ARG A 379 -1.71 20.01 -14.28
N ARG A 380 -2.80 19.63 -14.96
CA ARG A 380 -4.19 20.05 -14.65
C ARG A 380 -5.11 18.89 -14.31
N TYR A 381 -4.70 17.68 -14.64
CA TYR A 381 -5.48 16.46 -14.42
C TYR A 381 -4.63 15.43 -13.69
N SER A 382 -5.22 14.82 -12.66
CA SER A 382 -4.62 13.69 -11.96
C SER A 382 -5.68 12.67 -11.53
N LEU A 383 -5.22 11.44 -11.36
CA LEU A 383 -5.93 10.42 -10.62
C LEU A 383 -5.27 10.32 -9.25
N VAL A 384 -6.08 10.38 -8.20
CA VAL A 384 -5.64 10.21 -6.82
C VAL A 384 -6.21 8.89 -6.32
N ASN A 385 -5.33 7.94 -6.02
CA ASN A 385 -5.72 6.69 -5.39
C ASN A 385 -5.64 6.84 -3.87
N VAL A 386 -6.78 6.77 -3.19
CA VAL A 386 -6.85 6.71 -1.73
C VAL A 386 -6.92 5.24 -1.33
N GLY A 387 -5.79 4.66 -0.95
CA GLY A 387 -5.68 3.29 -0.48
C GLY A 387 -5.97 3.18 1.01
N ILE A 388 -6.83 2.25 1.38
CA ILE A 388 -7.21 1.92 2.76
C ILE A 388 -6.70 0.51 3.01
N SER A 389 -5.61 0.43 3.74
CA SER A 389 -4.80 -0.77 3.79
C SER A 389 -4.93 -1.44 5.14
N ASN A 390 -5.34 -2.72 5.12
CA ASN A 390 -5.19 -3.62 6.27
C ASN A 390 -3.92 -4.49 6.12
N TYR A 391 -3.02 -4.08 5.23
CA TYR A 391 -1.71 -4.68 5.03
C TYR A 391 -0.92 -4.52 6.33
N LYS A 392 -0.37 -5.65 6.83
CA LYS A 392 0.25 -5.85 8.16
C LYS A 392 -0.68 -6.28 9.29
N GLY A 393 -1.99 -6.48 9.06
CA GLY A 393 -2.84 -7.21 10.01
C GLY A 393 -2.36 -8.67 10.18
N ALA A 394 -1.34 -8.87 11.00
CA ALA A 394 -0.66 -10.13 11.26
C ALA A 394 -1.43 -11.02 12.24
N ALA A 395 -2.47 -10.48 12.89
CA ALA A 395 -3.30 -11.24 13.81
C ALA A 395 -3.98 -12.42 13.11
N PHE A 396 -4.61 -12.20 11.94
CA PHE A 396 -5.22 -13.28 11.15
C PHE A 396 -4.64 -13.33 9.74
N LEU A 397 -3.62 -14.17 9.55
CA LEU A 397 -2.95 -14.34 8.26
C LEU A 397 -3.48 -15.56 7.51
N ASP A 398 -4.56 -15.39 6.77
CA ASP A 398 -5.10 -16.47 5.93
C ASP A 398 -4.24 -16.75 4.67
N GLU A 399 -4.23 -18.01 4.25
CA GLU A 399 -3.45 -18.48 3.11
C GLU A 399 -3.94 -17.89 1.78
N GLN A 400 -5.24 -17.59 1.67
CA GLN A 400 -5.83 -17.04 0.44
C GLN A 400 -5.32 -15.62 0.17
N ARG A 401 -5.13 -14.79 1.22
CA ARG A 401 -4.47 -13.48 1.19
C ARG A 401 -3.01 -13.61 0.77
N LEU A 402 -2.28 -14.57 1.34
CA LEU A 402 -0.86 -14.80 1.01
C LEU A 402 -0.66 -15.20 -0.45
N ALA A 403 -1.44 -16.16 -0.93
CA ALA A 403 -1.39 -16.65 -2.31
C ALA A 403 -1.64 -15.54 -3.34
N ARG A 404 -2.45 -14.55 -2.95
CA ARG A 404 -2.89 -13.41 -3.78
C ARG A 404 -2.09 -12.13 -3.59
N CYS A 405 -1.13 -12.12 -2.67
CA CYS A 405 -0.39 -10.90 -2.34
C CYS A 405 0.39 -10.38 -3.56
N ALA A 406 0.02 -9.18 -4.00
CA ALA A 406 0.70 -8.46 -5.08
C ALA A 406 2.00 -7.76 -4.65
N SER A 407 2.35 -7.82 -3.37
CA SER A 407 3.54 -7.18 -2.81
C SER A 407 4.63 -8.19 -2.45
N ALA A 408 5.88 -7.85 -2.74
CA ALA A 408 7.04 -8.62 -2.31
C ALA A 408 8.16 -7.74 -1.75
N PHE A 409 8.77 -8.20 -0.66
CA PHE A 409 9.99 -7.67 -0.09
C PHE A 409 11.16 -8.53 -0.56
N HIS A 410 12.18 -7.90 -1.14
CA HIS A 410 13.34 -8.61 -1.68
C HIS A 410 14.46 -8.59 -0.63
N THR A 411 14.74 -9.77 -0.10
CA THR A 411 15.63 -10.01 1.04
C THR A 411 16.85 -10.83 0.59
N SER A 412 17.79 -11.11 1.50
CA SER A 412 18.96 -11.95 1.16
C SER A 412 18.58 -13.39 0.79
N VAL A 413 17.50 -13.90 1.37
CA VAL A 413 16.94 -15.23 1.07
C VAL A 413 15.93 -15.22 -0.09
N GLY A 414 15.76 -14.09 -0.76
CA GLY A 414 14.87 -13.92 -1.91
C GLY A 414 13.56 -13.16 -1.62
N PRO A 415 12.58 -13.21 -2.53
CA PRO A 415 11.34 -12.44 -2.42
C PRO A 415 10.37 -13.05 -1.41
N VAL A 416 10.06 -12.31 -0.35
CA VAL A 416 9.08 -12.68 0.68
C VAL A 416 7.79 -11.89 0.47
N LYS A 417 6.63 -12.55 0.60
CA LYS A 417 5.32 -11.89 0.49
C LYS A 417 5.12 -10.85 1.57
N GLY A 418 4.40 -9.79 1.22
CA GLY A 418 4.12 -8.65 2.09
C GLY A 418 3.77 -8.96 3.54
N CYS A 419 2.59 -9.49 3.78
CA CYS A 419 2.14 -9.81 5.14
C CYS A 419 3.01 -10.89 5.80
N LEU A 420 3.57 -11.84 5.03
CA LEU A 420 4.46 -12.87 5.55
C LEU A 420 5.77 -12.28 6.09
N HIS A 421 6.33 -11.29 5.39
CA HIS A 421 7.53 -10.56 5.81
C HIS A 421 7.34 -9.91 7.19
N PHE A 422 6.14 -9.43 7.48
CA PHE A 422 5.81 -8.83 8.78
C PHE A 422 5.28 -9.81 9.83
N PHE A 423 4.95 -11.05 9.43
CA PHE A 423 4.38 -12.06 10.33
C PHE A 423 5.45 -12.90 11.03
N ARG A 424 6.56 -13.24 10.33
CA ARG A 424 7.52 -14.24 10.82
C ARG A 424 8.64 -13.69 11.70
N ASP A 425 9.17 -12.50 11.47
CA ASP A 425 10.09 -11.86 12.43
C ASP A 425 10.42 -10.39 12.08
N GLN A 426 10.96 -9.66 13.06
CA GLN A 426 11.27 -8.23 13.03
C GLN A 426 12.73 -7.89 12.63
N ALA A 427 13.55 -8.90 12.32
CA ALA A 427 14.95 -8.74 11.95
C ALA A 427 15.13 -8.06 10.57
N PHE A 428 16.29 -7.44 10.35
CA PHE A 428 16.56 -6.69 9.11
C PHE A 428 16.88 -7.64 7.93
N PRO A 429 16.25 -7.48 6.74
CA PRO A 429 16.55 -8.28 5.55
C PRO A 429 18.02 -8.25 5.09
N GLY A 430 18.81 -9.23 5.53
CA GLY A 430 20.26 -9.32 5.31
C GLY A 430 21.11 -9.29 6.60
N SER A 431 20.49 -9.32 7.78
CA SER A 431 21.18 -9.69 9.03
C SER A 431 21.21 -11.21 9.19
N LYS A 432 22.17 -11.70 9.97
CA LYS A 432 22.28 -13.13 10.29
C LYS A 432 21.00 -13.65 10.97
N GLU A 433 20.38 -12.87 11.86
CA GLU A 433 19.12 -13.26 12.51
C GLU A 433 17.97 -13.44 11.50
N TYR A 434 17.93 -12.61 10.45
CA TYR A 434 16.94 -12.74 9.38
C TYR A 434 17.15 -14.00 8.53
N GLU A 435 18.41 -14.32 8.24
CA GLU A 435 18.78 -15.52 7.48
C GLU A 435 18.49 -16.80 8.26
N ASP A 436 18.74 -16.81 9.57
CA ASP A 436 18.44 -17.93 10.44
C ASP A 436 16.91 -18.17 10.55
N ALA A 437 16.11 -17.09 10.60
CA ALA A 437 14.65 -17.16 10.69
C ALA A 437 13.93 -17.53 9.37
N HIS A 438 14.55 -17.27 8.22
CA HIS A 438 13.93 -17.44 6.90
C HIS A 438 14.67 -18.40 5.95
N GLY A 439 15.86 -18.89 6.31
CA GLY A 439 16.71 -19.75 5.47
C GLY A 439 16.28 -21.21 5.38
N SER A 440 15.24 -21.61 6.12
CA SER A 440 14.71 -22.98 6.18
C SER A 440 13.28 -23.07 5.64
N CYS A 441 13.01 -22.49 4.46
CA CYS A 441 11.71 -22.58 3.80
C CYS A 441 11.79 -23.09 2.36
#